data_AF-A0AAD6L425-F1
#
_entry.id   AF-A0AAD6L425-F1
#
_cell.length_a   1.000
_cell.length_b   1.000
_cell.length_c   1.000
_cell.angle_alpha   90.00
_cell.angle_beta   90.00
_cell.angle_gamma   90.00
#
_symmetry.space_group_name_H-M   'P 1'
#
loop_
_entity.id
_entity.type
_entity.pdbx_description
1 polymer ?
#
loop_
_entity_poly.entity_id
_entity_poly.type
_entity_poly.pdbx_seq_one_letter_code
_entity_poly.pdbx_strand_id
1 'polypeptide(L)'
;MTAEDLMRAVVPVFPPSESHLVRDGYLKGERNPGELRCTSSDFFMLFDMNNDGLISFKEYIFFATLLSIPESSFSVAFRMFDVNNNGEIDKAEFKKVMALMRAQNRQGTVHRDGFRPGLKVHGSVENGGLVEHFFGKDGKARLQHDKFIQFMKDLNDEILRLEFAHYDYKLRGTISAKDFALSMVASADMSHLGKLLDRVDEINDQSNLGGLRITLEEFKSFAELRKMLLPFSLALFSYGKVNGLLMREDFKRAASHVCGVSLSDNVVEIIFHLFDSNRDGSLSADEFVRVLHNRERDIAQPVQSEHPGFLSCCFNRAANSPIGRFIF
;
A
#
# COMPACT_ATOMS: atom_id res chain seq x y z
N MET A 1 4.83 -19.05 4.90
CA MET A 1 5.48 -17.76 4.58
C MET A 1 5.64 -16.99 5.86
N THR A 2 6.73 -16.26 6.02
CA THR A 2 6.92 -15.35 7.18
C THR A 2 6.07 -14.09 7.03
N ALA A 3 5.99 -13.26 8.07
CA ALA A 3 5.33 -11.94 7.99
C ALA A 3 5.97 -11.04 6.90
N GLU A 4 7.28 -11.16 6.72
CA GLU A 4 8.02 -10.41 5.72
C GLU A 4 7.71 -10.88 4.29
N ASP A 5 7.67 -12.21 4.07
CA ASP A 5 7.25 -12.79 2.79
C ASP A 5 5.82 -12.35 2.43
N LEU A 6 4.94 -12.28 3.44
CA LEU A 6 3.56 -11.83 3.28
C LEU A 6 3.50 -10.35 2.90
N MET A 7 4.25 -9.47 3.58
CA MET A 7 4.36 -8.05 3.21
C MET A 7 4.87 -7.89 1.78
N ARG A 8 5.96 -8.56 1.42
CA ARG A 8 6.52 -8.51 0.04
C ARG A 8 5.59 -9.09 -1.02
N ALA A 9 4.65 -9.96 -0.64
CA ALA A 9 3.65 -10.49 -1.55
C ALA A 9 2.50 -9.50 -1.82
N VAL A 10 2.22 -8.56 -0.91
CA VAL A 10 1.11 -7.60 -1.03
C VAL A 10 1.55 -6.17 -1.31
N VAL A 11 2.79 -5.81 -0.95
CA VAL A 11 3.37 -4.48 -1.15
C VAL A 11 4.50 -4.58 -2.18
N PRO A 12 4.41 -3.87 -3.31
CA PRO A 12 5.55 -3.72 -4.22
C PRO A 12 6.70 -3.02 -3.48
N VAL A 13 7.86 -3.68 -3.41
CA VAL A 13 9.07 -3.13 -2.82
C VAL A 13 10.30 -3.48 -3.66
N PHE A 14 11.30 -2.61 -3.60
CA PHE A 14 12.65 -2.89 -4.10
C PHE A 14 13.53 -3.48 -2.98
N PRO A 15 14.60 -4.22 -3.33
CA PRO A 15 15.60 -4.61 -2.35
C PRO A 15 16.16 -3.37 -1.62
N PRO A 16 16.41 -3.46 -0.29
CA PRO A 16 17.03 -2.36 0.44
C PRO A 16 18.40 -2.05 -0.12
N SER A 17 18.69 -0.77 -0.40
CA SER A 17 19.94 -0.30 -0.99
C SER A 17 21.15 -0.54 -0.09
N GLU A 18 20.95 -0.60 1.22
CA GLU A 18 21.98 -0.95 2.20
C GLU A 18 22.16 -2.48 2.38
N SER A 19 21.39 -3.31 1.67
CA SER A 19 21.52 -4.77 1.65
C SER A 19 22.51 -5.23 0.58
N HIS A 20 23.26 -6.28 0.88
CA HIS A 20 24.10 -7.00 -0.07
C HIS A 20 23.38 -8.21 -0.69
N LEU A 21 22.11 -8.42 -0.31
CA LEU A 21 21.28 -9.53 -0.74
C LEU A 21 20.43 -9.07 -1.92
N VAL A 22 20.71 -9.65 -3.09
CA VAL A 22 19.95 -9.37 -4.33
C VAL A 22 18.58 -10.05 -4.31
N ARG A 23 18.44 -11.14 -3.55
CA ARG A 23 17.21 -11.91 -3.38
C ARG A 23 17.14 -12.45 -1.97
N ASP A 24 15.95 -12.41 -1.38
CA ASP A 24 15.66 -13.16 -0.16
C ASP A 24 15.15 -14.58 -0.49
N GLY A 25 15.57 -15.55 0.32
CA GLY A 25 15.31 -16.98 0.10
C GLY A 25 16.31 -17.69 -0.83
N TYR A 26 16.49 -18.99 -0.58
CA TYR A 26 17.45 -19.85 -1.28
C TYR A 26 16.74 -20.99 -2.01
N LEU A 27 17.20 -21.32 -3.22
CA LEU A 27 16.83 -22.57 -3.86
C LEU A 27 17.52 -23.73 -3.16
N LYS A 28 16.94 -24.93 -3.24
CA LYS A 28 17.52 -26.12 -2.64
C LYS A 28 18.94 -26.35 -3.21
N GLY A 29 19.97 -26.17 -2.37
CA GLY A 29 21.38 -26.28 -2.74
C GLY A 29 22.17 -24.95 -2.77
N GLU A 30 21.50 -23.80 -2.64
CA GLU A 30 22.14 -22.49 -2.48
C GLU A 30 22.57 -22.28 -1.01
N ARG A 31 23.65 -21.52 -0.78
CA ARG A 31 24.00 -21.04 0.56
C ARG A 31 22.99 -19.98 0.98
N ASN A 32 22.49 -20.08 2.20
CA ASN A 32 21.49 -19.16 2.73
C ASN A 32 22.06 -17.72 2.66
N PRO A 33 21.45 -16.80 1.88
CA PRO A 33 21.97 -15.45 1.69
C PRO A 33 22.03 -14.65 3.01
N GLY A 34 21.30 -15.09 4.03
CA GLY A 34 21.14 -14.42 5.31
C GLY A 34 19.65 -14.20 5.56
N GLU A 35 19.23 -14.15 6.82
CA GLU A 35 17.86 -13.75 7.16
C GLU A 35 17.78 -12.23 7.19
N LEU A 36 16.86 -11.67 6.42
CA LEU A 36 16.33 -10.32 6.68
C LEU A 36 15.71 -10.36 8.09
N ARG A 37 16.25 -9.54 9.00
CA ARG A 37 15.89 -9.57 10.42
C ARG A 37 14.65 -8.70 10.65
N CYS A 38 13.49 -9.13 10.19
CA CYS A 38 12.26 -8.50 10.61
C CYS A 38 11.83 -9.04 11.99
N THR A 39 11.49 -8.14 12.92
CA THR A 39 10.94 -8.53 14.23
C THR A 39 9.61 -9.27 14.02
N SER A 40 9.42 -10.39 14.72
CA SER A 40 8.12 -11.05 14.87
C SER A 40 7.04 -10.01 15.11
N SER A 41 5.96 -10.06 14.33
CA SER A 41 4.81 -9.20 14.56
C SER A 41 3.68 -10.00 15.18
N ASP A 42 3.32 -9.62 16.40
CA ASP A 42 2.21 -10.21 17.13
C ASP A 42 0.89 -10.04 16.38
N PHE A 43 0.75 -8.96 15.60
CA PHE A 43 -0.43 -8.72 14.76
C PHE A 43 -0.48 -9.68 13.58
N PHE A 44 0.66 -10.04 12.99
CA PHE A 44 0.71 -11.05 11.93
C PHE A 44 0.37 -12.45 12.43
N MET A 45 0.70 -12.78 13.67
CA MET A 45 0.28 -14.04 14.31
C MET A 45 -1.24 -14.15 14.44
N LEU A 46 -2.00 -13.06 14.35
CA LEU A 46 -3.48 -13.13 14.29
C LEU A 46 -3.98 -13.80 13.01
N PHE A 47 -3.20 -13.75 11.93
CA PHE A 47 -3.55 -14.34 10.64
C PHE A 47 -3.07 -15.79 10.50
N ASP A 48 -2.19 -16.24 11.38
CA ASP A 48 -1.85 -17.64 11.58
C ASP A 48 -3.02 -18.31 12.35
N MET A 49 -4.00 -18.80 11.61
CA MET A 49 -5.25 -19.29 12.19
C MET A 49 -5.11 -20.68 12.79
N ASN A 50 -4.16 -21.48 12.29
CA ASN A 50 -3.86 -22.81 12.82
C ASN A 50 -2.70 -22.78 13.85
N ASN A 51 -2.09 -21.62 14.08
CA ASN A 51 -1.02 -21.38 15.04
C ASN A 51 0.20 -22.28 14.79
N ASP A 52 0.52 -22.54 13.52
CA ASP A 52 1.64 -23.38 13.11
C ASP A 52 2.95 -22.60 12.91
N GLY A 53 2.91 -21.28 13.12
CA GLY A 53 4.02 -20.34 12.97
C GLY A 53 4.25 -19.88 11.54
N LEU A 54 3.43 -20.31 10.57
CA LEU A 54 3.56 -20.00 9.15
C LEU A 54 2.23 -19.57 8.56
N ILE A 55 2.26 -18.59 7.66
CA ILE A 55 1.07 -18.25 6.89
C ILE A 55 0.91 -19.24 5.72
N SER A 56 -0.20 -19.96 5.71
CA SER A 56 -0.64 -20.82 4.60
C SER A 56 -1.21 -19.97 3.46
N PHE A 57 -1.34 -20.55 2.26
CA PHE A 57 -1.97 -19.85 1.13
C PHE A 57 -3.41 -19.38 1.42
N LYS A 58 -4.15 -20.13 2.25
CA LYS A 58 -5.54 -19.77 2.62
C LYS A 58 -5.60 -18.54 3.52
N GLU A 59 -4.62 -18.42 4.43
CA GLU A 59 -4.46 -17.28 5.34
C GLU A 59 -3.91 -16.06 4.60
N TYR A 60 -2.99 -16.27 3.64
CA TYR A 60 -2.55 -15.22 2.72
C TYR A 60 -3.72 -14.58 1.95
N ILE A 61 -4.56 -15.39 1.29
CA ILE A 61 -5.69 -14.85 0.52
C ILE A 61 -6.63 -14.08 1.45
N PHE A 62 -6.86 -14.60 2.65
CA PHE A 62 -7.68 -13.96 3.67
C PHE A 62 -7.12 -12.58 4.09
N PHE A 63 -5.83 -12.52 4.39
CA PHE A 63 -5.11 -11.29 4.71
C PHE A 63 -5.21 -10.27 3.58
N ALA A 64 -4.86 -10.66 2.35
CA ALA A 64 -4.92 -9.80 1.17
C ALA A 64 -6.35 -9.27 0.94
N THR A 65 -7.36 -10.11 1.17
CA THR A 65 -8.77 -9.73 1.02
C THR A 65 -9.19 -8.58 1.94
N LEU A 66 -8.75 -8.62 3.20
CA LEU A 66 -9.03 -7.55 4.16
C LEU A 66 -8.22 -6.29 3.82
N LEU A 67 -6.94 -6.46 3.47
CA LEU A 67 -6.07 -5.35 3.11
C LEU A 67 -6.55 -4.58 1.86
N SER A 68 -7.21 -5.25 0.91
CA SER A 68 -7.77 -4.61 -0.28
C SER A 68 -8.99 -3.72 -0.01
N ILE A 69 -9.57 -3.71 1.20
CA ILE A 69 -10.67 -2.81 1.54
C ILE A 69 -10.08 -1.42 1.82
N PRO A 70 -10.45 -0.36 1.07
CA PRO A 70 -9.94 0.98 1.33
C PRO A 70 -10.53 1.54 2.64
N GLU A 71 -9.75 2.36 3.34
CA GLU A 71 -10.12 2.93 4.64
C GLU A 71 -11.44 3.72 4.58
N SER A 72 -11.66 4.48 3.50
CA SER A 72 -12.91 5.21 3.24
C SER A 72 -14.16 4.31 3.15
N SER A 73 -13.96 3.01 2.92
CA SER A 73 -15.02 2.01 2.78
C SER A 73 -15.15 1.09 3.99
N PHE A 74 -14.39 1.28 5.09
CA PHE A 74 -14.47 0.38 6.24
C PHE A 74 -15.87 0.31 6.86
N SER A 75 -16.54 1.45 7.08
CA SER A 75 -17.91 1.44 7.60
C SER A 75 -18.93 0.82 6.63
N VAL A 76 -18.68 0.95 5.33
CA VAL A 76 -19.52 0.31 4.31
C VAL A 76 -19.31 -1.21 4.36
N ALA A 77 -18.05 -1.65 4.45
CA ALA A 77 -17.70 -3.06 4.58
C ALA A 77 -18.30 -3.67 5.86
N PHE A 78 -18.26 -2.97 7.00
CA PHE A 78 -18.92 -3.43 8.22
C PHE A 78 -20.42 -3.71 8.01
N ARG A 79 -21.14 -2.78 7.37
CA ARG A 79 -22.57 -2.97 7.04
C ARG A 79 -22.82 -4.11 6.05
N MET A 80 -21.84 -4.44 5.19
CA MET A 80 -21.94 -5.62 4.33
C MET A 80 -21.74 -6.91 5.12
N PHE A 81 -20.98 -6.87 6.22
CA PHE A 81 -20.70 -8.01 7.09
C PHE A 81 -21.86 -8.27 8.05
N ASP A 82 -22.49 -7.23 8.59
CA ASP A 82 -23.69 -7.29 9.41
C ASP A 82 -24.93 -7.56 8.53
N VAL A 83 -25.19 -8.84 8.24
CA VAL A 83 -26.25 -9.28 7.32
C VAL A 83 -27.64 -8.99 7.89
N ASN A 84 -27.78 -9.07 9.21
CA ASN A 84 -29.05 -8.92 9.89
C ASN A 84 -29.35 -7.46 10.34
N ASN A 85 -28.39 -6.54 10.19
CA ASN A 85 -28.46 -5.13 10.55
C ASN A 85 -28.71 -4.87 12.05
N ASN A 86 -28.19 -5.71 12.94
CA ASN A 86 -28.30 -5.51 14.39
C ASN A 86 -27.20 -4.60 14.96
N GLY A 87 -26.26 -4.13 14.13
CA GLY A 87 -25.14 -3.28 14.52
C GLY A 87 -23.90 -4.05 15.03
N GLU A 88 -23.93 -5.38 15.02
CA GLU A 88 -22.84 -6.23 15.51
C GLU A 88 -22.62 -7.43 14.59
N ILE A 89 -21.38 -7.69 14.19
CA ILE A 89 -21.07 -8.86 13.37
C ILE A 89 -20.93 -10.06 14.30
N ASP A 90 -21.64 -11.15 14.00
CA ASP A 90 -21.38 -12.43 14.64
C ASP A 90 -20.38 -13.33 13.90
N LYS A 91 -19.93 -14.39 14.58
CA LYS A 91 -18.98 -15.36 14.03
C LYS A 91 -19.47 -16.01 12.73
N ALA A 92 -20.76 -16.27 12.59
CA ALA A 92 -21.31 -16.91 11.40
C ALA A 92 -21.36 -15.94 10.22
N GLU A 93 -21.78 -14.70 10.48
CA GLU A 93 -21.78 -13.59 9.53
C GLU A 93 -20.38 -13.27 9.01
N PHE A 94 -19.42 -13.13 9.94
CA PHE A 94 -18.01 -12.95 9.60
C PHE A 94 -17.53 -14.08 8.70
N LYS A 95 -17.69 -15.35 9.10
CA LYS A 95 -17.26 -16.49 8.27
C LYS A 95 -17.94 -16.53 6.90
N LYS A 96 -19.21 -16.16 6.81
CA LYS A 96 -19.97 -16.13 5.56
C LYS A 96 -19.41 -15.09 4.59
N VAL A 97 -19.19 -13.86 5.05
CA VAL A 97 -18.62 -12.82 4.18
C VAL A 97 -17.17 -13.14 3.83
N MET A 98 -16.39 -13.67 4.76
CA MET A 98 -15.04 -14.13 4.47
C MET A 98 -15.00 -15.26 3.44
N ALA A 99 -16.00 -16.14 3.40
CA ALA A 99 -16.11 -17.15 2.33
C ALA A 99 -16.46 -16.52 0.98
N LEU A 100 -17.38 -15.54 0.97
CA LEU A 100 -17.79 -14.83 -0.24
C LEU A 100 -16.65 -14.00 -0.84
N MET A 101 -15.93 -13.23 -0.02
CA MET A 101 -14.82 -12.42 -0.51
C MET A 101 -13.69 -13.28 -1.06
N ARG A 102 -13.40 -14.44 -0.45
CA ARG A 102 -12.44 -15.43 -1.01
C ARG A 102 -12.88 -15.97 -2.37
N ALA A 103 -14.18 -16.19 -2.57
CA ALA A 103 -14.71 -16.67 -3.84
C ALA A 103 -14.66 -15.62 -4.96
N GLN A 104 -14.77 -14.34 -4.59
CA GLN A 104 -14.71 -13.19 -5.51
C GLN A 104 -13.28 -12.68 -5.76
N ASN A 105 -12.34 -12.97 -4.85
CA ASN A 105 -10.99 -12.49 -5.00
C ASN A 105 -10.27 -13.18 -6.15
N ARG A 106 -9.85 -12.40 -7.16
CA ARG A 106 -9.25 -12.94 -8.39
C ARG A 106 -7.92 -13.66 -8.15
N GLN A 107 -7.22 -13.36 -7.06
CA GLN A 107 -6.06 -14.15 -6.63
C GLN A 107 -6.41 -15.63 -6.30
N GLY A 108 -7.66 -15.88 -5.88
CA GLY A 108 -8.23 -17.22 -5.71
C GLY A 108 -8.82 -17.81 -7.01
N THR A 109 -9.27 -16.98 -7.96
CA THR A 109 -9.84 -17.45 -9.24
C THR A 109 -8.80 -17.68 -10.33
N VAL A 110 -7.66 -16.97 -10.35
CA VAL A 110 -6.57 -17.19 -11.33
C VAL A 110 -5.83 -18.51 -11.05
N HIS A 111 -5.85 -18.99 -9.82
CA HIS A 111 -5.41 -20.35 -9.46
C HIS A 111 -6.49 -21.43 -9.71
N ARG A 112 -7.64 -21.08 -10.29
CA ARG A 112 -8.64 -22.07 -10.67
C ARG A 112 -8.18 -22.90 -11.89
N ASP A 113 -7.37 -22.28 -12.77
CA ASP A 113 -6.89 -22.89 -14.03
C ASP A 113 -5.34 -22.91 -14.18
N GLY A 114 -4.59 -22.45 -13.17
CA GLY A 114 -3.12 -22.51 -13.16
C GLY A 114 -2.59 -23.88 -12.72
N PHE A 115 -1.51 -24.35 -13.35
CA PHE A 115 -0.86 -25.68 -13.27
C PHE A 115 -0.37 -26.15 -11.86
N ARG A 116 -1.20 -26.08 -10.81
CA ARG A 116 -1.06 -26.89 -9.58
C ARG A 116 -2.30 -27.76 -9.41
N PRO A 117 -2.31 -29.00 -9.96
CA PRO A 117 -3.40 -29.92 -9.71
C PRO A 117 -3.38 -30.31 -8.22
N GLY A 118 -4.28 -29.73 -7.41
CA GLY A 118 -4.50 -30.26 -6.05
C GLY A 118 -5.12 -29.33 -5.01
N LEU A 119 -4.98 -28.00 -5.08
CA LEU A 119 -5.45 -27.14 -3.97
C LEU A 119 -6.87 -26.62 -4.21
N LYS A 120 -7.87 -27.51 -4.00
CA LYS A 120 -9.24 -27.05 -3.78
C LYS A 120 -9.22 -26.20 -2.50
N VAL A 121 -9.38 -24.88 -2.60
CA VAL A 121 -9.64 -23.99 -1.46
C VAL A 121 -11.08 -24.19 -1.00
N HIS A 122 -11.41 -25.43 -0.60
CA HIS A 122 -12.61 -25.74 0.17
C HIS A 122 -12.12 -26.07 1.57
N GLY A 123 -12.42 -25.19 2.51
CA GLY A 123 -12.11 -25.36 3.93
C GLY A 123 -12.90 -24.35 4.73
N SER A 124 -13.56 -24.82 5.79
CA SER A 124 -14.14 -23.91 6.79
C SER A 124 -13.01 -23.03 7.34
N VAL A 125 -13.29 -21.74 7.52
CA VAL A 125 -12.45 -20.85 8.34
C VAL A 125 -12.24 -21.55 9.69
N GLU A 126 -11.00 -21.93 9.99
CA GLU A 126 -10.65 -22.58 11.26
C GLU A 126 -10.97 -21.64 12.43
N ASN A 127 -11.17 -22.19 13.63
CA ASN A 127 -11.67 -21.43 14.77
C ASN A 127 -10.57 -20.67 15.55
N GLY A 128 -9.32 -20.70 15.08
CA GLY A 128 -8.20 -20.01 15.72
C GLY A 128 -7.85 -18.66 15.09
N GLY A 129 -6.76 -18.05 15.58
CA GLY A 129 -6.27 -16.74 15.14
C GLY A 129 -7.32 -15.64 15.24
N LEU A 130 -7.58 -14.96 14.12
CA LEU A 130 -8.45 -13.79 14.07
C LEU A 130 -9.90 -14.08 14.47
N VAL A 131 -10.40 -15.30 14.24
CA VAL A 131 -11.75 -15.69 14.67
C VAL A 131 -11.82 -15.74 16.20
N GLU A 132 -10.79 -16.27 16.86
CA GLU A 132 -10.72 -16.27 18.32
C GLU A 132 -10.51 -14.85 18.87
N HIS A 133 -9.70 -14.03 18.19
CA HIS A 133 -9.45 -12.63 18.57
C HIS A 133 -10.75 -11.80 18.62
N PHE A 134 -11.62 -11.93 17.61
CA PHE A 134 -12.88 -11.17 17.58
C PHE A 134 -14.00 -11.77 18.41
N PHE A 135 -14.11 -13.10 18.44
CA PHE A 135 -15.31 -13.78 18.97
C PHE A 135 -15.06 -14.53 20.27
N GLY A 136 -13.82 -14.56 20.76
CA GLY A 136 -13.39 -15.33 21.93
C GLY A 136 -13.35 -16.83 21.66
N LYS A 137 -12.78 -17.58 22.62
CA LYS A 137 -12.69 -19.05 22.56
C LYS A 137 -14.05 -19.73 22.47
N ASP A 138 -15.07 -19.16 23.10
CA ASP A 138 -16.43 -19.67 23.06
C ASP A 138 -17.19 -19.26 21.79
N GLY A 139 -16.66 -18.31 21.01
CA GLY A 139 -17.25 -17.80 19.77
C GLY A 139 -18.54 -17.00 19.98
N LYS A 140 -18.84 -16.57 21.21
CA LYS A 140 -20.10 -15.89 21.56
C LYS A 140 -19.98 -14.38 21.57
N ALA A 141 -18.78 -13.83 21.64
CA ALA A 141 -18.61 -12.39 21.56
C ALA A 141 -19.08 -11.88 20.19
N ARG A 142 -19.33 -10.58 20.11
CA ARG A 142 -19.83 -9.91 18.91
C ARG A 142 -18.89 -8.78 18.54
N LEU A 143 -18.62 -8.64 17.25
CA LEU A 143 -17.67 -7.65 16.73
C LEU A 143 -18.42 -6.34 16.44
N GLN A 144 -18.11 -5.35 17.26
CA GLN A 144 -18.69 -4.00 17.18
C GLN A 144 -18.07 -3.21 16.03
N HIS A 145 -18.82 -2.25 15.49
CA HIS A 145 -18.36 -1.35 14.42
C HIS A 145 -16.99 -0.74 14.72
N ASP A 146 -16.84 -0.04 15.84
CA ASP A 146 -15.60 0.69 16.13
C ASP A 146 -14.40 -0.24 16.31
N LYS A 147 -14.61 -1.43 16.85
CA LYS A 147 -13.56 -2.46 16.97
C LYS A 147 -13.13 -2.99 15.61
N PHE A 148 -14.07 -3.21 14.70
CA PHE A 148 -13.75 -3.61 13.32
C PHE A 148 -12.98 -2.51 12.59
N ILE A 149 -13.43 -1.26 12.66
CA ILE A 149 -12.73 -0.12 12.04
C ILE A 149 -11.31 0.00 12.60
N GLN A 150 -11.14 -0.06 13.93
CA GLN A 150 -9.82 0.03 14.55
C GLN A 150 -8.91 -1.11 14.10
N PHE A 151 -9.41 -2.34 14.09
CA PHE A 151 -8.63 -3.48 13.60
C PHE A 151 -8.14 -3.29 12.16
N MET A 152 -9.00 -2.80 11.26
CA MET A 152 -8.63 -2.57 9.87
C MET A 152 -7.59 -1.45 9.72
N LYS A 153 -7.63 -0.44 10.61
CA LYS A 153 -6.59 0.60 10.69
C LYS A 153 -5.27 0.03 11.21
N ASP A 154 -5.31 -0.77 12.26
CA ASP A 154 -4.13 -1.42 12.83
C ASP A 154 -3.47 -2.36 11.79
N LEU A 155 -4.28 -3.07 10.99
CA LEU A 155 -3.80 -3.89 9.88
C LEU A 155 -3.03 -3.08 8.84
N ASN A 156 -3.58 -1.93 8.42
CA ASN A 156 -2.90 -1.03 7.48
C ASN A 156 -1.62 -0.44 8.08
N ASP A 157 -1.66 -0.03 9.35
CA ASP A 157 -0.49 0.54 10.05
C ASP A 157 0.63 -0.50 10.18
N GLU A 158 0.26 -1.75 10.44
CA GLU A 158 1.22 -2.84 10.59
C GLU A 158 1.89 -3.21 9.26
N ILE A 159 1.15 -3.22 8.14
CA ILE A 159 1.75 -3.39 6.80
C ILE A 159 2.73 -2.27 6.50
N LEU A 160 2.36 -1.03 6.83
CA LEU A 160 3.22 0.14 6.64
C LEU A 160 4.48 0.06 7.51
N ARG A 161 4.36 -0.43 8.75
CA ARG A 161 5.49 -0.67 9.65
C ARG A 161 6.43 -1.75 9.10
N LEU A 162 5.89 -2.84 8.57
CA LEU A 162 6.72 -3.89 7.95
C LEU A 162 7.41 -3.42 6.69
N GLU A 163 6.76 -2.60 5.87
CA GLU A 163 7.39 -1.99 4.70
C GLU A 163 8.59 -1.13 5.13
N PHE A 164 8.41 -0.28 6.14
CA PHE A 164 9.52 0.50 6.70
C PHE A 164 10.64 -0.41 7.24
N ALA A 165 10.29 -1.47 7.99
CA ALA A 165 11.24 -2.41 8.54
C ALA A 165 12.03 -3.17 7.46
N HIS A 166 11.42 -3.44 6.31
CA HIS A 166 12.11 -4.01 5.15
C HIS A 166 13.23 -3.09 4.67
N TYR A 167 12.98 -1.78 4.59
CA TYR A 167 13.99 -0.79 4.21
C TYR A 167 14.96 -0.44 5.34
N ASP A 168 14.57 -0.54 6.62
CA ASP A 168 15.46 -0.39 7.79
C ASP A 168 16.27 -1.66 8.04
N TYR A 169 16.95 -2.11 6.99
CA TYR A 169 17.71 -3.36 6.98
C TYR A 169 18.74 -3.46 8.11
N LYS A 170 19.32 -2.32 8.51
CA LYS A 170 20.33 -2.25 9.59
C LYS A 170 19.76 -2.02 10.98
N LEU A 171 18.42 -2.00 11.14
CA LEU A 171 17.71 -1.81 12.41
C LEU A 171 18.15 -0.54 13.15
N ARG A 172 18.23 0.57 12.42
CA ARG A 172 18.66 1.88 12.95
C ARG A 172 17.49 2.73 13.43
N GLY A 173 16.25 2.28 13.22
CA GLY A 173 15.04 3.08 13.39
C GLY A 173 14.87 4.16 12.31
N THR A 174 15.71 4.13 11.27
CA THR A 174 15.71 5.11 10.18
C THR A 174 16.18 4.48 8.87
N ILE A 175 15.56 4.84 7.76
CA ILE A 175 15.92 4.38 6.41
C ILE A 175 16.72 5.44 5.66
N SER A 176 17.52 5.05 4.68
CA SER A 176 18.25 6.01 3.84
C SER A 176 17.31 6.78 2.92
N ALA A 177 17.74 7.96 2.44
CA ALA A 177 17.00 8.69 1.40
C ALA A 177 16.76 7.85 0.14
N LYS A 178 17.75 7.01 -0.24
CA LYS A 178 17.64 6.11 -1.38
C LYS A 178 16.56 5.05 -1.16
N ASP A 179 16.52 4.42 0.01
CA ASP A 179 15.48 3.45 0.38
C ASP A 179 14.09 4.08 0.44
N PHE A 180 13.99 5.29 0.98
CA PHE A 180 12.74 6.03 0.97
C PHE A 180 12.28 6.33 -0.47
N ALA A 181 13.17 6.76 -1.35
CA ALA A 181 12.84 7.00 -2.75
C ALA A 181 12.44 5.71 -3.50
N LEU A 182 13.14 4.60 -3.24
CA LEU A 182 12.74 3.27 -3.74
C LEU A 182 11.32 2.91 -3.31
N SER A 183 10.94 3.16 -2.05
CA SER A 183 9.58 2.89 -1.57
C SER A 183 8.51 3.72 -2.31
N MET A 184 8.84 4.93 -2.77
CA MET A 184 7.92 5.80 -3.51
C MET A 184 7.70 5.29 -4.93
N VAL A 185 8.75 4.81 -5.60
CA VAL A 185 8.70 4.41 -7.01
C VAL A 185 8.35 2.94 -7.24
N ALA A 186 8.27 2.14 -6.18
CA ALA A 186 7.96 0.71 -6.27
C ALA A 186 6.61 0.38 -6.94
N SER A 187 5.68 1.34 -6.94
CA SER A 187 4.39 1.23 -7.64
C SER A 187 4.25 2.25 -8.76
N ALA A 188 5.33 2.85 -9.24
CA ALA A 188 5.28 3.81 -10.33
C ALA A 188 4.81 3.15 -11.64
N ASP A 189 4.20 3.94 -12.53
CA ASP A 189 3.93 3.49 -13.89
C ASP A 189 5.21 3.06 -14.62
N MET A 190 5.16 1.90 -15.28
CA MET A 190 6.31 1.31 -15.96
C MET A 190 6.92 2.23 -17.04
N SER A 191 6.13 3.12 -17.65
CA SER A 191 6.62 4.06 -18.67
C SER A 191 7.56 5.12 -18.11
N HIS A 192 7.53 5.37 -16.80
CA HIS A 192 8.35 6.37 -16.12
C HIS A 192 9.35 5.75 -15.14
N LEU A 193 9.18 4.47 -14.78
CA LEU A 193 9.99 3.79 -13.79
C LEU A 193 11.50 3.88 -14.07
N GLY A 194 11.93 3.71 -15.32
CA GLY A 194 13.35 3.80 -15.68
C GLY A 194 13.97 5.15 -15.30
N LYS A 195 13.33 6.25 -15.69
CA LYS A 195 13.79 7.61 -15.36
C LYS A 195 13.79 7.87 -13.86
N LEU A 196 12.78 7.37 -13.16
CA LEU A 196 12.68 7.51 -11.70
C LEU A 196 13.80 6.73 -10.99
N LEU A 197 14.13 5.53 -11.47
CA LEU A 197 15.25 4.75 -10.93
C LEU A 197 16.59 5.43 -11.19
N ASP A 198 16.79 6.05 -12.36
CA ASP A 198 17.98 6.88 -12.62
C ASP A 198 18.09 8.00 -11.57
N ARG A 199 16.99 8.67 -11.22
CA ARG A 199 16.95 9.70 -10.16
C ARG A 199 17.23 9.13 -8.78
N VAL A 200 16.74 7.92 -8.48
CA VAL A 200 17.04 7.23 -7.22
C VAL A 200 18.53 6.92 -7.10
N ASP A 201 19.19 6.53 -8.20
CA ASP A 201 20.61 6.22 -8.19
C ASP A 201 21.49 7.46 -7.95
N GLU A 202 21.08 8.63 -8.45
CA GLU A 202 21.77 9.92 -8.22
C GLU A 202 21.78 10.36 -6.74
N ILE A 203 20.91 9.83 -5.87
CA ILE A 203 20.76 10.30 -4.48
C ILE A 203 22.05 10.18 -3.68
N ASN A 204 22.79 9.09 -3.85
CA ASN A 204 24.02 8.86 -3.08
C ASN A 204 25.18 9.76 -3.54
N ASP A 205 25.13 10.26 -4.77
CA ASP A 205 26.14 11.15 -5.33
C ASP A 205 25.91 12.61 -4.92
N GLN A 206 24.71 12.94 -4.44
CA GLN A 206 24.36 14.27 -3.98
C GLN A 206 24.73 14.50 -2.52
N SER A 207 25.57 15.51 -2.27
CA SER A 207 26.06 15.86 -0.93
C SER A 207 24.95 16.26 0.05
N ASN A 208 23.84 16.81 -0.45
CA ASN A 208 22.67 17.21 0.34
C ASN A 208 21.67 16.08 0.60
N LEU A 209 21.67 14.99 -0.19
CA LEU A 209 20.69 13.91 -0.05
C LEU A 209 21.28 12.60 0.50
N GLY A 210 22.52 12.26 0.14
CA GLY A 210 23.11 10.95 0.46
C GLY A 210 23.26 10.68 1.96
N GLY A 211 23.32 11.72 2.79
CA GLY A 211 23.37 11.61 4.25
C GLY A 211 22.00 11.63 4.95
N LEU A 212 20.91 11.94 4.22
CA LEU A 212 19.60 12.07 4.82
C LEU A 212 19.05 10.70 5.24
N ARG A 213 18.36 10.69 6.38
CA ARG A 213 17.65 9.53 6.89
C ARG A 213 16.22 9.90 7.26
N ILE A 214 15.32 8.95 7.07
CA ILE A 214 13.88 9.09 7.27
C ILE A 214 13.43 8.18 8.41
N THR A 215 12.72 8.75 9.37
CA THR A 215 12.12 8.05 10.52
C THR A 215 10.83 7.34 10.14
N LEU A 216 10.33 6.45 11.00
CA LEU A 216 9.05 5.79 10.80
C LEU A 216 7.90 6.81 10.78
N GLU A 217 7.94 7.84 11.62
CA GLU A 217 6.92 8.89 11.70
C GLU A 217 6.85 9.71 10.40
N GLU A 218 8.01 10.05 9.82
CA GLU A 218 8.08 10.73 8.52
C GLU A 218 7.55 9.82 7.40
N PHE A 219 7.89 8.53 7.42
CA PHE A 219 7.39 7.53 6.48
C PHE A 219 5.86 7.41 6.56
N LYS A 220 5.31 7.34 7.78
CA LYS A 220 3.86 7.32 8.02
C LYS A 220 3.18 8.59 7.55
N SER A 221 3.77 9.75 7.82
CA SER A 221 3.24 11.04 7.37
C SER A 221 3.13 11.09 5.84
N PHE A 222 4.15 10.61 5.12
CA PHE A 222 4.07 10.49 3.67
C PHE A 222 3.01 9.47 3.20
N ALA A 223 2.84 8.36 3.91
CA ALA A 223 1.78 7.39 3.61
C ALA A 223 0.38 7.99 3.75
N GLU A 224 0.13 8.81 4.79
CA GLU A 224 -1.13 9.54 4.95
C GLU A 224 -1.35 10.56 3.82
N LEU A 225 -0.30 11.24 3.36
CA LEU A 225 -0.39 12.12 2.19
C LEU A 225 -0.84 11.34 0.95
N ARG A 226 -0.30 10.13 0.73
CA ARG A 226 -0.68 9.27 -0.41
C ARG A 226 -2.16 8.90 -0.39
N LYS A 227 -2.74 8.62 0.78
CA LYS A 227 -4.19 8.35 0.92
C LYS A 227 -5.05 9.56 0.50
N MET A 228 -4.48 10.76 0.59
CA MET A 228 -5.14 12.02 0.25
C MET A 228 -4.65 12.59 -1.09
N LEU A 229 -4.11 11.75 -2.00
CA LEU A 229 -3.50 12.22 -3.24
C LEU A 229 -4.49 12.97 -4.15
N LEU A 230 -5.76 12.55 -4.22
CA LEU A 230 -6.77 13.25 -5.02
C LEU A 230 -7.03 14.68 -4.53
N PRO A 231 -7.45 14.93 -3.27
CA PRO A 231 -7.64 16.30 -2.80
C PRO A 231 -6.32 17.10 -2.80
N PHE A 232 -5.19 16.45 -2.55
CA PHE A 232 -3.87 17.09 -2.63
C PHE A 232 -3.53 17.55 -4.06
N SER A 233 -3.81 16.72 -5.07
CA SER A 233 -3.58 17.05 -6.49
C SER A 233 -4.35 18.29 -6.94
N LEU A 234 -5.60 18.41 -6.49
CA LEU A 234 -6.46 19.57 -6.78
C LEU A 234 -5.91 20.84 -6.12
N ALA A 235 -5.37 20.73 -4.91
CA ALA A 235 -4.73 21.84 -4.22
C ALA A 235 -3.48 22.30 -4.96
N LEU A 236 -2.59 21.38 -5.31
CA LEU A 236 -1.38 21.69 -6.10
C LEU A 236 -1.75 22.35 -7.44
N PHE A 237 -2.73 21.80 -8.18
CA PHE A 237 -3.18 22.40 -9.43
C PHE A 237 -3.72 23.83 -9.25
N SER A 238 -4.46 24.07 -8.17
CA SER A 238 -5.01 25.39 -7.87
C SER A 238 -3.91 26.40 -7.51
N TYR A 239 -2.93 26.00 -6.69
CA TYR A 239 -1.78 26.84 -6.35
C TYR A 239 -0.88 27.13 -7.56
N GLY A 240 -0.57 26.12 -8.37
CA GLY A 240 0.24 26.29 -9.57
C GLY A 240 -0.38 27.25 -10.58
N LYS A 241 -1.72 27.27 -10.71
CA LYS A 241 -2.42 28.25 -11.55
C LYS A 241 -2.33 29.69 -11.06
N VAL A 242 -2.30 29.89 -9.75
CA VAL A 242 -2.29 31.24 -9.14
C VAL A 242 -0.87 31.78 -9.02
N ASN A 243 0.09 30.94 -8.62
CA ASN A 243 1.46 31.35 -8.31
C ASN A 243 2.48 31.01 -9.42
N GLY A 244 2.07 30.27 -10.46
CA GLY A 244 2.91 29.90 -11.60
C GLY A 244 3.86 28.72 -11.34
N LEU A 245 4.42 28.60 -10.14
CA LEU A 245 5.34 27.53 -9.74
C LEU A 245 4.90 26.93 -8.40
N LEU A 246 5.06 25.61 -8.26
CA LEU A 246 4.81 24.87 -7.03
C LEU A 246 6.12 24.64 -6.30
N MET A 247 6.46 25.57 -5.42
CA MET A 247 7.70 25.51 -4.64
C MET A 247 7.50 24.58 -3.43
N ARG A 248 8.61 24.21 -2.78
CA ARG A 248 8.62 23.36 -1.58
C ARG A 248 7.70 23.87 -0.47
N GLU A 249 7.66 25.18 -0.25
CA GLU A 249 6.79 25.81 0.74
C GLU A 249 5.31 25.66 0.39
N ASP A 250 4.95 25.80 -0.89
CA ASP A 250 3.58 25.59 -1.35
C ASP A 250 3.16 24.13 -1.17
N PHE A 251 4.07 23.19 -1.44
CA PHE A 251 3.85 21.75 -1.24
C PHE A 251 3.59 21.42 0.23
N LYS A 252 4.43 21.92 1.15
CA LYS A 252 4.24 21.75 2.60
C LYS A 252 2.94 22.40 3.07
N ARG A 253 2.64 23.61 2.60
CA ARG A 253 1.41 24.32 2.95
C ARG A 253 0.17 23.56 2.48
N ALA A 254 0.18 23.03 1.26
CA ALA A 254 -0.90 22.21 0.74
C ALA A 254 -1.07 20.93 1.55
N ALA A 255 0.02 20.24 1.91
CA ALA A 255 -0.03 19.01 2.70
C ALA A 255 -0.64 19.27 4.09
N SER A 256 -0.23 20.37 4.73
CA SER A 256 -0.72 20.76 6.05
C SER A 256 -2.18 21.20 6.02
N HIS A 257 -2.56 22.13 5.12
CA HIS A 257 -3.89 22.74 5.15
C HIS A 257 -4.98 21.89 4.49
N VAL A 258 -4.64 21.07 3.51
CA VAL A 258 -5.62 20.26 2.76
C VAL A 258 -5.68 18.84 3.29
N CYS A 259 -4.53 18.25 3.62
CA CYS A 259 -4.44 16.86 4.04
C CYS A 259 -4.28 16.70 5.56
N GLY A 260 -4.01 17.78 6.30
CA GLY A 260 -3.70 17.69 7.73
C GLY A 260 -2.36 17.01 8.03
N VAL A 261 -1.49 16.90 7.03
CA VAL A 261 -0.21 16.18 7.12
C VAL A 261 0.95 17.17 7.20
N SER A 262 1.81 17.01 8.20
CA SER A 262 3.06 17.76 8.30
C SER A 262 4.20 16.94 7.72
N LEU A 263 4.90 17.48 6.73
CA LEU A 263 6.06 16.84 6.10
C LEU A 263 7.33 17.55 6.55
N SER A 264 8.39 16.79 6.82
CA SER A 264 9.71 17.33 7.12
C SER A 264 10.39 17.86 5.85
N ASP A 265 11.38 18.73 6.02
CA ASP A 265 12.17 19.23 4.89
C ASP A 265 12.91 18.09 4.18
N ASN A 266 13.40 17.09 4.93
CA ASN A 266 14.06 15.91 4.36
C ASN A 266 13.14 15.15 3.40
N VAL A 267 11.88 14.90 3.80
CA VAL A 267 10.89 14.22 2.95
C VAL A 267 10.63 15.04 1.68
N VAL A 268 10.45 16.35 1.83
CA VAL A 268 10.14 17.25 0.70
C VAL A 268 11.32 17.36 -0.26
N GLU A 269 12.56 17.44 0.23
CA GLU A 269 13.76 17.46 -0.62
C GLU A 269 13.87 16.19 -1.48
N ILE A 270 13.62 15.02 -0.89
CA ILE A 270 13.68 13.75 -1.63
C ILE A 270 12.54 13.66 -2.66
N ILE A 271 11.32 14.11 -2.31
CA ILE A 271 10.18 14.19 -3.23
C ILE A 271 10.52 15.09 -4.43
N PHE A 272 11.03 16.29 -4.19
CA PHE A 272 11.37 17.22 -5.27
C PHE A 272 12.49 16.67 -6.14
N HIS A 273 13.54 16.10 -5.56
CA HIS A 273 14.57 15.43 -6.36
C HIS A 273 13.98 14.33 -7.24
N LEU A 274 13.08 13.52 -6.71
CA LEU A 274 12.54 12.39 -7.44
C LEU A 274 11.59 12.80 -8.57
N PHE A 275 10.71 13.77 -8.34
CA PHE A 275 9.60 14.06 -9.25
C PHE A 275 9.77 15.33 -10.10
N ASP A 276 10.64 16.29 -9.72
CA ASP A 276 11.02 17.43 -10.57
C ASP A 276 11.83 16.92 -11.77
N SER A 277 11.11 16.65 -12.88
CA SER A 277 11.66 15.96 -14.03
C SER A 277 12.41 16.92 -14.95
N ASN A 278 12.02 18.20 -14.97
CA ASN A 278 12.64 19.24 -15.78
C ASN A 278 13.73 20.02 -15.03
N ARG A 279 13.92 19.76 -13.72
CA ARG A 279 14.89 20.39 -12.83
C ARG A 279 14.72 21.90 -12.73
N ASP A 280 13.48 22.38 -12.80
CA ASP A 280 13.17 23.81 -12.68
C ASP A 280 13.03 24.28 -11.22
N GLY A 281 13.13 23.35 -10.26
CA GLY A 281 13.01 23.62 -8.82
C GLY A 281 11.58 23.68 -8.32
N SER A 282 10.60 23.45 -9.21
CA SER A 282 9.17 23.36 -8.92
C SER A 282 8.65 21.96 -9.24
N LEU A 283 7.48 21.63 -8.70
CA LEU A 283 6.87 20.32 -8.90
C LEU A 283 5.48 20.47 -9.50
N SER A 284 5.30 20.13 -10.76
CA SER A 284 3.97 20.16 -11.35
C SER A 284 3.06 19.07 -10.76
N ALA A 285 1.75 19.34 -10.76
CA ALA A 285 0.77 18.34 -10.35
C ALA A 285 0.86 17.07 -11.23
N ASP A 286 1.21 17.24 -12.52
CA ASP A 286 1.36 16.15 -13.46
C ASP A 286 2.56 15.24 -13.11
N GLU A 287 3.70 15.83 -12.75
CA GLU A 287 4.90 15.11 -12.33
C GLU A 287 4.69 14.30 -11.04
N PHE A 288 4.02 14.89 -10.05
CA PHE A 288 3.84 14.25 -8.75
C PHE A 288 2.75 13.17 -8.75
N VAL A 289 1.60 13.47 -9.37
CA VAL A 289 0.37 12.67 -9.21
C VAL A 289 0.38 11.46 -10.13
N ARG A 290 0.96 11.57 -11.33
CA ARG A 290 1.06 10.45 -12.27
C ARG A 290 1.83 9.26 -11.73
N VAL A 291 2.81 9.49 -10.86
CA VAL A 291 3.65 8.42 -10.33
C VAL A 291 3.00 7.72 -9.13
N LEU A 292 2.23 8.44 -8.31
CA LEU A 292 1.71 7.92 -7.04
C LEU A 292 0.34 7.23 -7.14
N HIS A 293 -0.40 7.39 -8.26
CA HIS A 293 -1.76 6.85 -8.40
C HIS A 293 -1.88 5.32 -8.47
N ASN A 294 -0.79 4.60 -8.78
CA ASN A 294 -0.86 3.17 -9.07
C ASN A 294 -0.79 2.28 -7.81
N ARG A 295 -0.23 2.78 -6.71
CA ARG A 295 -0.04 1.98 -5.48
C ARG A 295 -1.32 1.47 -4.82
N GLU A 296 -2.34 2.31 -4.71
CA GLU A 296 -3.64 1.90 -4.14
C GLU A 296 -4.34 0.86 -5.03
N ARG A 297 -4.08 0.89 -6.34
CA ARG A 297 -4.61 -0.08 -7.29
C ARG A 297 -3.88 -1.41 -7.21
N ASP A 298 -2.57 -1.42 -6.97
CA ASP A 298 -1.77 -2.65 -6.91
C ASP A 298 -2.11 -3.53 -5.70
N ILE A 299 -2.41 -2.91 -4.54
CA ILE A 299 -2.90 -3.62 -3.34
C ILE A 299 -4.31 -4.21 -3.58
N ALA A 300 -5.11 -3.56 -4.42
CA ALA A 300 -6.46 -4.01 -4.77
C ALA A 300 -6.52 -4.96 -5.99
N GLN A 301 -5.50 -4.96 -6.87
CA GLN A 301 -5.46 -5.70 -8.12
C GLN A 301 -4.01 -6.06 -8.50
N PRO A 302 -3.59 -7.34 -8.42
CA PRO A 302 -2.32 -7.73 -9.01
C PRO A 302 -2.40 -7.70 -10.55
N VAL A 303 -1.29 -7.24 -11.14
CA VAL A 303 -0.93 -7.14 -12.57
C VAL A 303 -1.81 -7.96 -13.52
N GLN A 304 -2.55 -7.25 -14.39
CA GLN A 304 -3.14 -7.83 -15.59
C GLN A 304 -2.03 -8.14 -16.59
N SER A 305 -2.05 -9.32 -17.22
CA SER A 305 -1.41 -9.48 -18.53
C SER A 305 -2.15 -8.58 -19.51
N GLU A 306 -1.45 -7.53 -19.98
CA GLU A 306 -1.95 -6.54 -20.93
C GLU A 306 -2.64 -7.21 -22.13
N HIS A 307 -3.89 -6.85 -22.36
CA HIS A 307 -4.46 -6.78 -23.71
C HIS A 307 -4.95 -5.33 -23.88
N PRO A 308 -4.49 -4.60 -24.93
CA PRO A 308 -4.69 -3.17 -25.00
C PRO A 308 -6.10 -2.82 -25.46
N GLY A 309 -6.66 -1.76 -24.88
CA GLY A 309 -7.71 -0.96 -25.49
C GLY A 309 -9.13 -1.44 -25.25
N PHE A 310 -9.97 -0.53 -24.73
CA PHE A 310 -11.16 -0.02 -25.43
C PHE A 310 -12.01 0.93 -24.55
N LEU A 311 -11.75 1.04 -23.24
CA LEU A 311 -12.55 1.90 -22.35
C LEU A 311 -11.86 3.18 -21.82
N SER A 312 -10.56 3.39 -22.08
CA SER A 312 -9.86 4.65 -21.75
C SER A 312 -10.32 5.84 -22.62
N CYS A 313 -10.89 5.58 -23.79
CA CYS A 313 -11.29 6.64 -24.74
C CYS A 313 -12.57 7.40 -24.35
N CYS A 314 -13.36 6.93 -23.39
CA CYS A 314 -14.64 7.58 -23.06
C CYS A 314 -14.50 8.73 -22.06
N PHE A 315 -13.46 8.73 -21.20
CA PHE A 315 -13.26 9.81 -20.23
C PHE A 315 -12.45 11.00 -20.79
N ASN A 316 -11.57 10.79 -21.77
CA ASN A 316 -10.76 11.87 -22.35
C ASN A 316 -11.49 12.71 -23.42
N ARG A 317 -12.69 12.30 -23.88
CA ARG A 317 -13.44 13.06 -24.90
C ARG A 317 -14.50 14.01 -24.32
N ALA A 318 -14.83 13.90 -23.04
CA ALA A 318 -15.79 14.79 -22.38
C ALA A 318 -15.16 16.11 -21.88
N ALA A 319 -13.82 16.17 -21.75
CA ALA A 319 -13.10 17.35 -21.24
C ALA A 319 -12.64 18.34 -22.32
N ASN A 320 -12.80 18.02 -23.62
CA ASN A 320 -12.31 18.83 -24.75
C ASN A 320 -13.42 19.13 -25.78
N SER A 321 -14.54 19.70 -25.36
CA SER A 321 -15.51 20.32 -26.28
C SER A 321 -15.76 21.79 -25.90
N PRO A 322 -15.55 22.75 -26.82
CA PRO A 322 -15.75 24.17 -26.55
C PRO A 322 -17.20 24.55 -26.85
N ILE A 323 -18.14 24.23 -25.97
CA ILE A 323 -19.51 24.77 -26.07
C ILE A 323 -19.99 25.16 -24.68
N GLY A 324 -19.88 26.45 -24.41
CA GLY A 324 -20.38 27.10 -23.20
C GLY A 324 -20.30 28.62 -23.30
N ARG A 325 -20.52 29.18 -24.50
CA ARG A 325 -21.00 30.56 -24.63
C ARG A 325 -22.52 30.48 -24.57
N PHE A 326 -23.10 31.38 -23.78
CA PHE A 326 -24.52 31.73 -23.64
C PHE A 326 -25.23 31.31 -22.35
N ILE A 327 -25.40 32.34 -21.50
CA ILE A 327 -26.68 32.86 -20.97
C ILE A 327 -27.00 32.57 -19.50
N PHE A 328 -27.01 33.69 -18.77
CA PHE A 328 -27.54 34.07 -17.45
C PHE A 328 -27.10 33.32 -16.20
#